data_AF-G4HEK8-F1
#
_entry.id   AF-G4HEK8-F1
#
_cell.length_a   1.000
_cell.length_b   1.000
_cell.length_c   1.000
_cell.angle_alpha   90.00
_cell.angle_beta   90.00
_cell.angle_gamma   90.00
#
_symmetry.space_group_name_H-M   'P 1'
#
loop_
_entity.id
_entity.type
_entity.pdbx_description
1 polymer ?
#
loop_
_entity_poly.entity_id
_entity_poly.type
_entity_poly.pdbx_seq_one_letter_code
_entity_poly.pdbx_strand_id
1 'polypeptide(L)'
;MKVKKQYTTLEERESLIQENSDLFLIEEHNITEGNFLVFADEYPELPGPEPTLSEQVAELKQENTLLKAQNSALTERTEFIEDVIAEMAQQVYQ
;
A
#
# COMPACT_ATOMS: atom_id res chain seq x y z
N MET A 1 15.77 -13.79 -10.24
CA MET A 1 15.03 -14.48 -11.34
C MET A 1 14.13 -15.54 -10.75
N LYS A 2 12.84 -15.58 -11.14
CA LYS A 2 11.89 -16.62 -10.67
C LYS A 2 11.70 -17.69 -11.75
N VAL A 3 11.75 -18.97 -11.35
CA VAL A 3 11.58 -20.12 -12.25
C VAL A 3 10.41 -20.95 -11.76
N LYS A 4 9.45 -21.23 -12.65
CA LYS A 4 8.27 -22.07 -12.35
C LYS A 4 8.42 -23.42 -13.05
N LYS A 5 8.31 -24.52 -12.30
CA LYS A 5 8.41 -25.89 -12.81
C LYS A 5 7.14 -26.65 -12.48
N GLN A 6 6.51 -27.25 -13.48
CA GLN A 6 5.31 -28.09 -13.29
C GLN A 6 5.73 -29.51 -12.94
N TYR A 7 4.98 -30.16 -12.04
CA TYR A 7 5.15 -31.57 -11.73
C TYR A 7 3.79 -32.27 -11.74
N THR A 8 3.77 -33.54 -12.12
CA THR A 8 2.54 -34.36 -12.12
C THR A 8 2.63 -35.47 -11.07
N THR A 9 3.83 -35.97 -10.81
CA THR A 9 4.10 -37.04 -9.83
C THR A 9 4.99 -36.55 -8.68
N LEU A 10 4.98 -37.29 -7.56
CA LEU A 10 5.82 -36.96 -6.39
C LEU A 10 7.31 -37.22 -6.65
N GLU A 11 7.66 -38.21 -7.49
CA GLU A 11 9.05 -38.49 -7.86
C GLU A 11 9.64 -37.35 -8.71
N GLU A 12 8.87 -36.81 -9.64
CA GLU A 12 9.26 -35.62 -10.42
C GLU A 12 9.43 -34.40 -9.52
N ARG A 13 8.56 -34.24 -8.51
CA ARG A 13 8.66 -33.15 -7.53
C ARG A 13 10.00 -33.19 -6.79
N GLU A 14 10.39 -34.36 -6.27
CA GLU A 14 11.66 -34.52 -5.55
C GLU A 14 12.85 -34.30 -6.49
N SER A 15 12.77 -34.79 -7.72
CA SER A 15 13.81 -34.59 -8.73
C SER A 15 13.99 -33.10 -9.06
N LEU A 16 12.91 -32.35 -9.20
CA LEU A 16 12.95 -30.90 -9.45
C LEU A 16 13.54 -30.12 -8.27
N ILE A 17 13.24 -30.53 -7.03
CA ILE A 17 13.83 -29.91 -5.84
C ILE A 17 15.34 -30.18 -5.78
N GLN A 18 15.76 -31.40 -6.12
CA GLN A 18 17.17 -31.77 -6.12
C GLN A 18 17.96 -31.07 -7.25
N GLU A 19 17.39 -31.03 -8.46
CA GLU A 19 17.98 -30.35 -9.62
C GLU A 19 18.12 -28.85 -9.39
N ASN A 20 17.14 -28.23 -8.72
CA ASN A 20 17.13 -26.79 -8.42
C ASN A 20 17.58 -26.51 -6.98
N SER A 21 18.45 -27.35 -6.42
CA SER A 21 18.97 -27.18 -5.04
C SER A 21 19.80 -25.90 -4.85
N ASP A 22 20.32 -25.34 -5.95
CA ASP A 22 21.00 -24.04 -5.97
C ASP A 22 20.02 -22.84 -5.84
N LEU A 23 18.71 -23.08 -5.99
CA LEU A 23 17.67 -22.05 -5.91
C LEU A 23 16.80 -22.26 -4.66
N PHE A 24 16.26 -21.16 -4.13
CA PHE A 24 15.32 -21.21 -3.03
C PHE A 24 13.93 -21.58 -3.54
N LEU A 25 13.33 -22.63 -2.97
CA LEU A 25 11.91 -22.90 -3.16
C LEU A 25 11.10 -21.86 -2.38
N ILE A 26 10.38 -20.99 -3.10
CA ILE A 26 9.63 -19.88 -2.51
C ILE A 26 8.17 -20.26 -2.32
N GLU A 27 7.55 -20.87 -3.34
CA GLU A 27 6.12 -21.19 -3.34
C GLU A 27 5.86 -22.55 -4.03
N GLU A 28 4.81 -23.23 -3.57
CA GLU A 28 4.26 -24.44 -4.20
C GLU A 28 2.78 -24.17 -4.50
N HIS A 29 2.41 -24.20 -5.79
CA HIS A 29 1.07 -23.90 -6.27
C HIS A 29 0.38 -25.16 -6.78
N ASN A 30 -0.67 -25.59 -6.09
CA ASN A 30 -1.50 -26.73 -6.49
C ASN A 30 -2.87 -26.20 -6.94
N ILE A 31 -2.99 -25.93 -8.24
CA ILE A 31 -4.18 -25.31 -8.84
C ILE A 31 -4.80 -26.21 -9.91
N THR A 32 -5.96 -25.84 -10.44
CA THR A 32 -6.70 -26.63 -11.45
C THR A 32 -5.91 -26.90 -12.73
N GLU A 33 -4.91 -26.07 -13.04
CA GLU A 33 -4.03 -26.20 -14.22
C GLU A 33 -2.84 -27.16 -13.99
N GLY A 34 -2.62 -27.60 -12.74
CA GLY A 34 -1.52 -28.47 -12.35
C GLY A 34 -0.80 -28.03 -11.09
N ASN A 35 0.21 -28.80 -10.71
CA ASN A 35 1.05 -28.53 -9.55
C ASN A 35 2.37 -27.91 -10.00
N PHE A 36 2.83 -26.87 -9.29
CA PHE A 36 4.00 -26.12 -9.69
C PHE A 36 4.88 -25.79 -8.48
N LEU A 37 6.19 -25.87 -8.67
CA LEU A 37 7.20 -25.35 -7.76
C LEU A 37 7.77 -24.04 -8.32
N VAL A 38 7.83 -23.01 -7.48
CA VAL A 38 8.39 -21.71 -7.82
C VAL A 38 9.69 -21.51 -7.07
N PHE A 39 10.78 -21.41 -7.83
CA PHE A 39 12.13 -21.20 -7.34
C PHE A 39 12.59 -19.77 -7.58
N ALA A 40 13.44 -19.24 -6.71
CA ALA A 40 14.10 -17.95 -6.90
C ALA A 40 15.61 -18.07 -6.56
N ASP A 41 16.42 -17.24 -7.21
CA ASP A 41 17.85 -17.08 -6.92
C ASP A 41 18.12 -16.40 -5.58
N GLU A 42 17.19 -15.55 -5.15
CA GLU A 42 17.28 -14.81 -3.90
C GLU A 42 16.03 -15.07 -3.04
N TYR A 43 16.24 -15.17 -1.73
CA TYR A 43 15.13 -15.23 -0.79
C TYR A 43 14.40 -13.88 -0.87
N PRO A 44 13.06 -13.85 -1.05
CA PRO A 44 12.34 -12.59 -1.11
C PRO A 44 12.60 -11.83 0.20
N GLU A 45 13.16 -10.62 0.11
CA GLU A 45 13.25 -9.73 1.25
C GLU A 45 11.84 -9.59 1.81
N LEU A 46 11.65 -10.07 3.06
CA LEU A 46 10.40 -9.87 3.75
C LEU A 46 10.14 -8.36 3.77
N PRO A 47 8.93 -7.88 3.39
CA PRO A 47 8.61 -6.49 3.60
C PRO A 47 8.87 -6.19 5.08
N GLY A 48 9.56 -5.07 5.34
CA GLY A 48 9.87 -4.64 6.70
C GLY A 48 8.63 -4.64 7.59
N PRO A 49 8.79 -4.66 8.92
CA PRO A 49 7.67 -4.73 9.83
C PRO A 49 6.64 -3.65 9.47
N GLU A 50 5.41 -4.07 9.17
CA GLU A 50 4.33 -3.13 8.93
C GLU A 50 4.19 -2.22 10.16
N PRO A 51 3.95 -0.90 9.95
CA PRO A 51 3.72 0.00 11.07
C PRO A 51 2.59 -0.55 11.92
N THR A 52 2.80 -0.55 13.23
CA THR A 52 1.81 -1.06 14.17
C THR A 52 0.50 -0.28 14.02
N LEU A 53 -0.62 -0.94 14.34
CA LEU A 53 -1.93 -0.26 14.32
C LEU A 53 -1.93 1.03 15.16
N SER A 54 -1.14 1.08 16.23
CA SER A 54 -1.00 2.27 17.07
C SER A 54 -0.30 3.42 16.33
N GLU A 55 0.74 3.13 15.55
CA GLU A 55 1.46 4.14 14.75
C GLU A 55 0.57 4.67 13.63
N GLN A 56 -0.13 3.79 12.92
CA GLN A 56 -1.08 4.18 11.87
C GLN A 56 -2.20 5.08 12.43
N VAL A 57 -2.75 4.74 13.62
CA VAL A 57 -3.78 5.57 14.27
C VAL A 57 -3.24 6.92 14.72
N ALA A 58 -1.99 6.98 15.19
CA ALA A 58 -1.37 8.24 15.59
C ALA A 58 -1.17 9.17 14.39
N GLU A 59 -0.66 8.64 13.28
CA GLU A 59 -0.47 9.37 12.02
C GLU A 59 -1.80 9.89 11.46
N LEU A 60 -2.82 9.02 11.37
CA LEU A 60 -4.16 9.39 10.90
C LEU A 60 -4.80 10.48 11.77
N LYS A 61 -4.62 10.43 13.10
CA LYS A 61 -5.12 11.48 14.01
C LYS A 61 -4.41 12.82 13.80
N GLN A 62 -3.10 12.79 13.56
CA GLN A 62 -2.32 13.99 13.26
C GLN A 62 -2.78 14.63 11.94
N GLU A 63 -2.93 13.82 10.89
CA GLU A 63 -3.41 14.29 9.59
C GLU A 63 -4.83 14.87 9.70
N ASN A 64 -5.74 14.18 10.40
CA ASN A 64 -7.11 14.66 10.58
C ASN A 64 -7.17 16.00 11.33
N THR A 65 -6.30 16.20 12.33
CA THR A 65 -6.19 17.46 13.05
C THR A 65 -5.73 18.58 12.12
N LEU A 66 -4.71 18.33 11.30
CA LEU A 66 -4.19 19.31 10.35
C LEU A 66 -5.24 19.68 9.29
N LEU A 67 -5.93 18.68 8.72
CA LEU A 67 -7.00 18.89 7.74
C LEU A 67 -8.15 19.72 8.32
N LYS A 68 -8.57 19.43 9.56
CA LYS A 68 -9.60 20.22 10.24
C LYS A 68 -9.17 21.67 10.46
N ALA A 69 -7.91 21.89 10.86
CA ALA A 69 -7.38 23.25 11.03
C ALA A 69 -7.34 24.01 9.70
N GLN A 70 -6.95 23.36 8.61
CA GLN A 70 -6.97 23.97 7.27
C GLN A 70 -8.38 24.33 6.82
N ASN A 71 -9.35 23.43 7.03
CA ASN A 71 -10.76 23.72 6.72
C ASN A 71 -11.29 24.89 7.54
N SER A 72 -10.99 24.97 8.85
CA SER A 72 -11.38 26.11 9.68
C SER A 72 -10.80 27.42 9.13
N ALA A 73 -9.50 27.45 8.84
CA ALA A 73 -8.84 28.64 8.31
C ALA A 73 -9.41 29.07 6.94
N LEU A 74 -9.81 28.12 6.09
CA LEU A 74 -10.46 28.40 4.81
C LEU A 74 -11.87 28.99 5.01
N THR A 75 -12.64 28.46 5.95
CA THR A 75 -13.94 29.00 6.32
C THR A 75 -13.82 30.42 6.87
N GLU A 76 -12.94 30.65 7.84
CA GLU A 76 -12.67 31.97 8.43
C GLU A 76 -12.24 32.99 7.36
N ARG A 77 -11.37 32.59 6.43
CA ARG A 77 -10.97 33.43 5.30
C ARG A 77 -12.15 33.75 4.39
N THR A 78 -13.06 32.81 4.17
CA THR A 78 -14.23 33.00 3.31
C THR A 78 -15.19 33.99 3.94
N GLU A 79 -15.52 33.81 5.22
CA GLU A 79 -16.36 34.74 6.00
C GLU A 79 -15.79 36.16 5.98
N PHE A 80 -14.47 36.30 6.20
CA PHE A 80 -13.80 37.59 6.11
C PHE A 80 -13.93 38.25 4.73
N ILE A 81 -13.78 37.48 3.65
CA ILE A 81 -13.92 38.01 2.28
C ILE A 81 -15.36 38.44 2.02
N GLU A 82 -16.35 37.69 2.48
CA GLU A 82 -17.76 38.02 2.34
C GLU A 82 -18.09 39.34 3.05
N ASP A 83 -17.59 39.53 4.27
CA ASP A 83 -17.77 40.78 5.03
C ASP A 83 -17.16 41.99 4.30
N VAL A 84 -15.94 41.86 3.78
CA VAL A 84 -15.28 42.93 3.01
C VAL A 84 -16.05 43.25 1.72
N ILE A 85 -16.55 42.24 1.01
CA ILE A 85 -17.35 42.45 -0.20
C ILE A 85 -18.65 43.19 0.14
N ALA A 86 -19.32 42.80 1.22
CA ALA A 86 -20.55 43.46 1.66
C ALA A 86 -20.31 44.93 2.01
N GLU A 87 -19.24 45.25 2.74
CA GLU A 87 -18.86 46.63 3.07
C GLU A 87 -18.57 47.45 1.81
N MET A 88 -17.77 46.92 0.89
CA MET A 88 -17.44 47.58 -0.38
C MET A 88 -18.68 47.80 -1.25
N ALA A 89 -19.61 46.84 -1.30
CA ALA A 89 -20.86 46.99 -2.04
C ALA A 89 -21.73 48.11 -1.46
N GLN A 90 -21.82 48.21 -0.12
CA GLN A 90 -22.55 49.31 0.52
C GLN A 90 -21.96 50.67 0.17
N GLN A 91 -20.63 50.81 0.08
CA GLN A 91 -19.98 52.07 -0.28
C GLN A 91 -20.20 52.47 -1.76
N VAL A 92 -20.31 51.49 -2.67
CA VAL A 92 -20.45 51.74 -4.12
C VAL A 92 -21.88 52.06 -4.55
N TYR A 93 -22.89 51.51 -3.86
CA TYR A 93 -24.31 51.73 -4.17
C TYR A 93 -24.98 52.86 -3.37
N GLN A 94 -24.20 53.66 -2.63
CA GLN A 94 -24.68 54.92 -2.02
C GLN A 94 -24.80 56.03 -3.06
#